data_AF-A0AAW2RI55-F1
#
_entry.id   AF-A0AAW2RI55-F1
#
_cell.length_a   1.000
_cell.length_b   1.000
_cell.length_c   1.000
_cell.angle_alpha   90.00
_cell.angle_beta   90.00
_cell.angle_gamma   90.00
#
_symmetry.space_group_name_H-M   'P 1'
#
loop_
_entity.id
_entity.type
_entity.pdbx_description
1 polymer ?
#
loop_
_entity_poly.entity_id
_entity_poly.type
_entity_poly.pdbx_seq_one_letter_code
_entity_poly.pdbx_strand_id
1 'polypeptide(L)'
;MMEKAFLLILDDVWNPIDLDRLGIPEPQVHRGGKIILTTRYFDVCSQMDAEPLKIEALNEDEAWSLFCKSAGEVATLKEIQPLAKAITKECGGLPLAINVVGASLKRKTVVQVWKAALNALRRSEPPIGSELEDKVYNPIKWSYDLLPNECIKSCFLFCCLFPEDCQIEKHGLIRYWLAEGLLEDHHDIEEVMSQGITIIETLKDRSLLEQSPFLSYYVKIHDIIRDVSIWISSLPENECISLCPGIRRTRERERRTFSQVLQ
;
A
#
# COMPACT_ATOMS: atom_id res chain seq x y z
N MET A 1 44.86 20.90 -0.12
CA MET A 1 44.26 19.58 0.17
C MET A 1 43.19 19.35 -0.87
N MET A 2 43.15 18.20 -1.55
CA MET A 2 42.00 17.87 -2.40
C MET A 2 40.82 17.56 -1.49
N GLU A 3 39.71 18.26 -1.66
CA GLU A 3 38.44 17.84 -1.08
C GLU A 3 38.12 16.43 -1.59
N LYS A 4 38.01 15.46 -0.68
CA LYS A 4 37.63 14.09 -1.05
C LYS A 4 36.13 14.07 -1.30
N ALA A 5 35.75 13.66 -2.50
CA ALA A 5 34.34 13.41 -2.81
C ALA A 5 33.85 12.16 -2.05
N PHE A 6 32.59 12.18 -1.61
CA PHE A 6 31.97 11.04 -0.94
C PHE A 6 30.51 10.85 -1.39
N LEU A 7 30.03 9.61 -1.28
CA LEU A 7 28.63 9.26 -1.43
C LEU A 7 28.19 8.55 -0.15
N LEU A 8 27.17 9.07 0.51
CA LEU A 8 26.53 8.46 1.67
C LEU A 8 25.14 7.98 1.26
N ILE A 9 24.81 6.73 1.59
CA ILE A 9 23.47 6.18 1.39
C ILE A 9 22.88 5.88 2.77
N LEU A 10 21.77 6.54 3.08
CA LEU A 10 20.99 6.32 4.29
C LEU A 10 19.76 5.50 3.91
N ASP A 11 19.83 4.19 4.18
CA ASP A 11 18.76 3.26 3.81
C ASP A 11 17.70 3.14 4.92
N ASP A 12 16.43 3.13 4.54
CA ASP A 12 15.25 2.94 5.39
C ASP A 12 15.18 3.92 6.57
N VAL A 13 15.24 5.22 6.28
CA VAL A 13 15.20 6.31 7.28
C VAL A 13 13.78 6.59 7.73
N TRP A 14 13.51 6.49 9.03
CA TRP A 14 12.16 6.62 9.58
C TRP A 14 11.89 7.96 10.27
N ASN A 15 12.93 8.61 10.77
CA ASN A 15 12.88 9.92 11.40
C ASN A 15 14.00 10.79 10.81
N PRO A 16 13.84 12.12 10.80
CA PRO A 16 14.90 13.02 10.36
C PRO A 16 16.20 12.78 11.15
N ILE A 17 17.31 12.87 10.44
CA ILE A 17 18.65 12.67 10.98
C ILE A 17 19.37 14.01 10.96
N ASP A 18 19.83 14.43 12.14
CA ASP A 18 20.70 15.60 12.27
C ASP A 18 22.12 15.24 11.78
N LEU A 19 22.42 15.63 10.53
CA LEU A 19 23.68 15.32 9.86
C LEU A 19 24.88 16.03 10.53
N ASP A 20 24.67 17.24 11.04
CA ASP A 20 25.69 18.03 11.73
C ASP A 20 26.14 17.34 13.02
N ARG A 21 25.20 16.81 13.80
CA ARG A 21 25.51 16.03 15.01
C ARG A 21 26.30 14.76 14.72
N LEU A 22 26.17 14.21 13.52
CA LEU A 22 26.95 13.06 13.06
C LEU A 22 28.30 13.46 12.45
N GLY A 23 28.60 14.76 12.38
CA GLY A 23 29.81 15.29 11.74
C GLY A 23 29.81 15.07 10.23
N ILE A 24 28.64 14.89 9.61
CA ILE A 24 28.49 14.73 8.17
C ILE A 24 28.37 16.13 7.58
N PRO A 25 29.35 16.58 6.79
CA PRO A 25 29.31 17.91 6.20
C PRO A 25 28.13 18.06 5.24
N GLU A 26 27.40 19.17 5.34
CA GLU A 26 26.28 19.44 4.46
C GLU A 26 26.73 19.48 2.98
N PRO A 27 26.04 18.75 2.08
CA PRO A 27 26.36 18.74 0.65
C PRO A 27 26.26 20.13 -0.01
N GLN A 28 25.47 21.04 0.56
CA GLN A 28 25.29 22.40 0.04
C GLN A 28 26.51 23.30 0.30
N VAL A 29 27.28 22.99 1.36
CA VAL A 29 28.45 23.76 1.80
C VAL A 29 29.75 23.18 1.24
N HIS A 30 29.82 21.86 1.06
CA HIS A 30 31.02 21.15 0.63
C HIS A 30 30.89 20.57 -0.79
N ARG A 31 31.63 21.15 -1.75
CA ARG A 31 31.64 20.69 -3.16
C ARG A 31 32.32 19.33 -3.28
N GLY A 32 31.56 18.25 -3.14
CA GLY A 32 32.04 16.89 -3.38
C GLY A 32 31.25 15.76 -2.70
N GLY A 33 30.36 16.08 -1.76
CA GLY A 33 29.48 15.11 -1.10
C GLY A 33 28.15 14.94 -1.80
N LYS A 34 27.65 13.70 -1.91
CA LYS A 34 26.24 13.40 -2.22
C LYS A 34 25.67 12.52 -1.13
N ILE A 35 24.43 12.79 -0.75
CA ILE A 35 23.67 11.96 0.19
C ILE A 35 22.43 11.48 -0.56
N ILE A 36 22.20 10.18 -0.52
CA ILE A 36 20.96 9.55 -0.99
C ILE A 36 20.30 8.95 0.24
N LEU A 37 19.02 9.23 0.44
CA LEU A 37 18.23 8.59 1.48
C LEU A 37 17.04 7.85 0.87
N THR A 38 16.70 6.71 1.44
CA THR A 38 15.46 5.99 1.12
C THR A 38 14.55 6.06 2.34
N THR A 39 13.27 6.35 2.12
CA THR A 39 12.26 6.43 3.18
C THR A 39 10.89 6.12 2.61
N ARG A 40 9.99 5.64 3.47
CA ARG A 40 8.56 5.48 3.15
C ARG A 40 7.74 6.70 3.58
N TYR A 41 8.38 7.64 4.28
CA TYR A 41 7.73 8.79 4.89
C TYR A 41 8.09 10.06 4.13
N PHE A 42 7.14 10.61 3.39
CA PHE A 42 7.38 11.83 2.61
C PHE A 42 7.84 13.00 3.50
N ASP A 43 7.29 13.11 4.71
CA ASP A 43 7.69 14.08 5.72
C ASP A 43 9.18 14.05 6.07
N VAL A 44 9.81 12.87 6.04
CA VAL A 44 11.25 12.76 6.29
C VAL A 44 12.03 13.46 5.19
N CYS A 45 11.60 13.38 3.92
CA CYS A 45 12.24 14.10 2.82
C CYS A 45 12.16 15.63 3.05
N SER A 46 10.99 16.14 3.43
CA SER A 46 10.79 17.57 3.70
C SER A 46 11.60 18.06 4.90
N GLN A 47 11.64 17.30 5.99
CA GLN A 47 12.39 17.67 7.20
C GLN A 47 13.92 17.58 7.02
N MET A 48 14.38 16.81 6.05
CA MET A 48 15.79 16.66 5.69
C MET A 48 16.23 17.59 4.55
N ASP A 49 15.36 18.49 4.08
CA ASP A 49 15.56 19.35 2.91
C ASP A 49 16.05 18.56 1.67
N ALA A 50 15.56 17.34 1.50
CA ALA A 50 15.95 16.46 0.41
C ALA A 50 15.06 16.67 -0.83
N GLU A 51 15.65 16.60 -2.03
CA GLU A 51 14.90 16.57 -3.29
C GLU A 51 14.20 15.20 -3.43
N PRO A 52 12.85 15.13 -3.38
CA PRO A 52 12.16 13.86 -3.35
C PRO A 52 12.08 13.24 -4.76
N LEU A 53 12.48 11.97 -4.87
CA LEU A 53 12.21 11.14 -6.04
C LEU A 53 11.19 10.07 -5.64
N LYS A 54 9.92 10.24 -6.03
CA LYS A 54 8.88 9.24 -5.78
C LYS A 54 9.14 8.02 -6.67
N ILE A 55 9.26 6.84 -6.06
CA ILE A 55 9.32 5.57 -6.76
C ILE A 55 7.90 5.10 -7.03
N GLU A 56 7.51 5.05 -8.31
CA GLU A 56 6.19 4.59 -8.73
C GLU A 56 6.13 3.05 -8.85
N ALA A 57 4.91 2.50 -8.82
CA ALA A 57 4.69 1.10 -9.13
C ALA A 57 5.06 0.80 -10.59
N LEU A 58 5.43 -0.45 -10.87
CA LEU A 58 5.78 -0.87 -12.22
C LEU A 58 4.55 -0.81 -13.12
N ASN A 59 4.75 -0.38 -14.37
CA ASN A 59 3.70 -0.50 -15.39
C ASN A 59 3.44 -1.98 -15.76
N GLU A 60 2.38 -2.26 -16.50
CA GLU A 60 1.95 -3.64 -16.81
C GLU A 60 3.06 -4.46 -17.50
N ASP A 61 3.82 -3.86 -18.41
CA ASP A 61 4.88 -4.56 -19.16
C ASP A 61 6.10 -4.84 -18.29
N GLU A 62 6.51 -3.88 -17.46
CA GLU A 62 7.58 -4.03 -16.48
C GLU A 62 7.22 -5.07 -15.41
N ALA A 63 6.00 -5.01 -14.89
CA ALA A 63 5.46 -5.95 -13.93
C ALA A 63 5.42 -7.37 -14.50
N TRP A 64 4.93 -7.52 -15.73
CA TRP A 64 4.92 -8.81 -16.43
C TRP A 64 6.32 -9.36 -16.66
N SER A 65 7.25 -8.51 -17.08
CA SER A 65 8.66 -8.87 -17.27
C SER A 65 9.30 -9.34 -15.96
N LEU A 66 9.07 -8.64 -14.85
CA LEU A 66 9.55 -9.02 -13.54
C LEU A 66 8.92 -10.34 -13.05
N PHE A 67 7.61 -10.51 -13.25
CA PHE A 67 6.90 -11.73 -12.89
C PHE A 67 7.47 -12.95 -13.62
N CYS A 68 7.71 -12.83 -14.93
CA CYS A 68 8.32 -13.89 -15.74
C CYS A 68 9.74 -14.24 -15.25
N LYS A 69 10.54 -13.23 -14.86
CA LYS A 69 11.87 -13.47 -14.28
C LYS A 69 11.79 -14.24 -12.97
N SER A 70 10.80 -13.95 -12.13
CA SER A 70 10.64 -14.59 -10.83
C SER A 70 10.07 -16.02 -10.94
N ALA A 71 8.95 -16.19 -11.66
CA ALA A 71 8.28 -17.48 -11.84
C ALA A 71 9.00 -18.42 -12.83
N GLY A 72 9.78 -17.87 -13.76
CA GLY A 72 10.46 -18.59 -14.82
C GLY A 72 9.55 -18.93 -16.00
N GLU A 73 10.06 -19.72 -16.95
CA GLU A 73 9.40 -20.05 -18.22
C GLU A 73 8.02 -20.74 -18.06
N VAL A 74 7.74 -21.32 -16.90
CA VAL A 74 6.42 -21.91 -16.61
C VAL A 74 5.29 -20.89 -16.73
N ALA A 75 5.55 -19.60 -16.45
CA ALA A 75 4.58 -18.52 -16.55
C ALA A 75 4.15 -18.22 -18.00
N THR A 76 4.93 -18.65 -19.00
CA THR A 76 4.62 -18.41 -20.43
C THR A 76 3.99 -19.62 -21.11
N LEU A 77 3.80 -20.75 -20.41
CA LEU A 77 3.07 -21.90 -20.94
C LEU A 77 1.64 -21.51 -21.28
N LYS A 78 1.14 -21.98 -22.43
CA LYS A 78 -0.16 -21.58 -23.01
C LYS A 78 -1.34 -21.68 -22.03
N GLU A 79 -1.38 -22.72 -21.20
CA GLU A 79 -2.45 -22.95 -20.22
C GLU A 79 -2.30 -22.13 -18.93
N ILE A 80 -1.09 -21.64 -18.63
CA ILE A 80 -0.74 -20.92 -17.40
C ILE A 80 -0.70 -19.41 -17.63
N GLN A 81 -0.23 -18.97 -18.80
CA GLN A 81 0.00 -17.56 -19.10
C GLN A 81 -1.21 -16.65 -18.81
N PRO A 82 -2.47 -17.03 -19.11
CA PRO A 82 -3.62 -16.20 -18.75
C PRO A 82 -3.76 -16.00 -17.23
N LEU A 83 -3.51 -17.05 -16.45
CA LEU A 83 -3.54 -16.99 -14.98
C LEU A 83 -2.34 -16.21 -14.43
N ALA A 84 -1.15 -16.42 -15.00
CA ALA A 84 0.05 -15.70 -14.63
C ALA A 84 -0.13 -14.19 -14.82
N LYS A 85 -0.66 -13.75 -15.97
CA LYS A 85 -0.95 -12.34 -16.23
C LYS A 85 -1.99 -11.77 -15.26
N ALA A 86 -3.05 -12.53 -14.98
CA ALA A 86 -4.04 -12.14 -13.98
C ALA A 86 -3.39 -11.96 -12.60
N ILE A 87 -2.60 -12.94 -12.14
CA ILE A 87 -1.86 -12.87 -10.87
C ILE A 87 -0.90 -11.66 -10.83
N THR A 88 -0.17 -11.40 -11.91
CA THR A 88 0.70 -10.21 -12.00
C THR A 88 -0.10 -8.93 -11.81
N LYS A 89 -1.30 -8.86 -12.40
CA LYS A 89 -2.20 -7.72 -12.25
C LYS A 89 -2.67 -7.55 -10.79
N GLU A 90 -3.07 -8.63 -10.12
CA GLU A 90 -3.45 -8.59 -8.69
C GLU A 90 -2.29 -8.12 -7.78
N CYS A 91 -1.03 -8.23 -8.22
CA CYS A 91 0.11 -7.69 -7.45
C CYS A 91 0.22 -6.15 -7.53
N GLY A 92 -0.61 -5.48 -8.34
CA GLY A 92 -0.69 -4.02 -8.43
C GLY A 92 0.60 -3.32 -8.87
N GLY A 93 1.48 -4.00 -9.62
CA GLY A 93 2.76 -3.40 -10.02
C GLY A 93 3.81 -3.29 -8.91
N LEU A 94 3.54 -3.76 -7.68
CA LEU A 94 4.51 -3.69 -6.58
C LEU A 94 5.62 -4.74 -6.78
N PRO A 95 6.90 -4.34 -6.95
CA PRO A 95 7.98 -5.28 -7.25
C PRO A 95 8.15 -6.40 -6.22
N LEU A 96 7.96 -6.08 -4.94
CA LEU A 96 8.09 -7.05 -3.85
C LEU A 96 7.01 -8.12 -3.93
N ALA A 97 5.74 -7.74 -4.11
CA ALA A 97 4.63 -8.67 -4.27
C ALA A 97 4.82 -9.57 -5.51
N ILE A 98 5.16 -8.96 -6.65
CA ILE A 98 5.43 -9.68 -7.90
C ILE A 98 6.52 -10.73 -7.71
N ASN A 99 7.63 -10.36 -7.07
CA ASN A 99 8.74 -11.28 -6.84
C ASN A 99 8.35 -12.43 -5.92
N VAL A 100 7.70 -12.15 -4.79
CA VAL A 100 7.29 -13.16 -3.81
C VAL A 100 6.29 -14.14 -4.41
N VAL A 101 5.24 -13.63 -5.04
CA VAL A 101 4.21 -14.46 -5.67
C VAL A 101 4.80 -15.27 -6.83
N GLY A 102 5.57 -14.62 -7.71
CA GLY A 102 6.23 -15.30 -8.83
C GLY A 102 7.16 -16.42 -8.35
N ALA A 103 7.96 -16.18 -7.30
CA ALA A 103 8.88 -17.17 -6.76
C ALA A 103 8.15 -18.36 -6.15
N SER A 104 7.00 -18.14 -5.49
CA SER A 104 6.17 -19.21 -4.92
C SER A 104 5.58 -20.14 -5.99
N LEU A 105 5.34 -19.62 -7.19
CA LEU A 105 4.79 -20.34 -8.34
C LEU A 105 5.86 -20.92 -9.26
N LYS A 106 7.14 -20.68 -8.95
CA LYS A 106 8.27 -21.18 -9.73
C LYS A 106 8.21 -22.71 -9.85
N ARG A 107 8.40 -23.21 -11.09
CA ARG A 107 8.34 -24.64 -11.46
C ARG A 107 6.98 -25.32 -11.22
N LYS A 108 5.91 -24.60 -10.86
CA LYS A 108 4.57 -25.20 -10.69
C LYS A 108 3.88 -25.29 -12.04
N THR A 109 3.76 -26.48 -12.62
CA THR A 109 3.12 -26.69 -13.94
C THR A 109 1.62 -27.01 -13.84
N VAL A 110 1.11 -27.29 -12.65
CA VAL A 110 -0.28 -27.68 -12.44
C VAL A 110 -1.18 -26.43 -12.43
N VAL A 111 -2.05 -26.30 -13.42
CA VAL A 111 -2.98 -25.17 -13.60
C VAL A 111 -3.79 -24.83 -12.33
N GLN A 112 -4.19 -25.84 -11.55
CA GLN A 112 -5.04 -25.61 -10.38
C GLN A 112 -4.30 -24.92 -9.23
N VAL A 113 -2.97 -25.05 -9.17
CA VAL A 113 -2.14 -24.29 -8.21
C VAL A 113 -2.19 -22.81 -8.53
N TRP A 114 -2.14 -22.43 -9.81
CA TRP A 114 -2.25 -21.05 -10.26
C TRP A 114 -3.63 -20.48 -10.02
N LYS A 115 -4.70 -21.26 -10.25
CA LYS A 115 -6.07 -20.84 -9.91
C LYS A 115 -6.24 -20.63 -8.40
N ALA A 116 -5.66 -21.51 -7.58
CA ALA A 116 -5.71 -21.37 -6.13
C ALA A 116 -4.98 -20.10 -5.67
N ALA A 117 -3.79 -19.82 -6.20
CA ALA A 117 -3.04 -18.60 -5.91
C ALA A 117 -3.80 -17.33 -6.34
N LEU A 118 -4.36 -17.33 -7.56
CA LEU A 118 -5.18 -16.21 -8.04
C LEU A 118 -6.41 -15.97 -7.15
N ASN A 119 -7.08 -17.05 -6.72
CA ASN A 119 -8.24 -16.94 -5.84
C ASN A 119 -7.86 -16.45 -4.44
N ALA A 120 -6.69 -16.82 -3.93
CA ALA A 120 -6.20 -16.34 -2.63
C ALA A 120 -5.91 -14.83 -2.67
N LEU A 121 -5.25 -14.35 -3.74
CA LEU A 121 -5.00 -12.93 -3.95
C LEU A 121 -6.29 -12.13 -4.03
N ARG A 122 -7.25 -12.57 -4.86
CA ARG A 122 -8.56 -11.91 -5.02
C ARG A 122 -9.44 -11.87 -3.77
N ARG A 123 -9.17 -12.75 -2.81
CA ARG A 123 -9.87 -12.76 -1.52
C ARG A 123 -9.13 -11.96 -0.46
N SER A 124 -7.95 -11.46 -0.80
CA SER A 124 -7.03 -10.83 0.15
C SER A 124 -6.72 -11.75 1.35
N GLU A 125 -6.69 -13.07 1.10
CA GLU A 125 -6.49 -14.12 2.11
C GLU A 125 -5.16 -14.83 1.82
N PRO A 126 -4.00 -14.23 2.18
CA PRO A 126 -2.74 -14.94 2.09
C PRO A 126 -2.80 -16.17 3.02
N PRO A 127 -2.32 -17.36 2.59
CA PRO A 127 -2.24 -18.50 3.48
C PRO A 127 -1.37 -18.16 4.70
N ILE A 128 -1.82 -18.56 5.89
CA ILE A 128 -1.12 -18.27 7.15
C ILE A 128 0.30 -18.84 7.11
N GLY A 129 1.30 -18.00 7.44
CA GLY A 129 2.72 -18.34 7.40
C GLY A 129 3.30 -18.49 6.00
N SER A 130 2.64 -17.91 4.99
CA SER A 130 3.17 -17.85 3.62
C SER A 130 4.20 -16.73 3.47
N GLU A 131 5.12 -16.88 2.51
CA GLU A 131 6.06 -15.80 2.19
C GLU A 131 5.36 -14.49 1.77
N LEU A 132 4.14 -14.59 1.23
CA LEU A 132 3.32 -13.43 0.87
C LEU A 132 2.86 -12.67 2.12
N GLU A 133 2.40 -13.39 3.14
CA GLU A 133 2.05 -12.80 4.43
C GLU A 133 3.28 -12.13 5.06
N ASP A 134 4.39 -12.87 5.17
CA ASP A 134 5.59 -12.42 5.87
C ASP A 134 6.30 -11.25 5.19
N LYS A 135 6.42 -11.28 3.85
CA LYS A 135 7.22 -10.31 3.10
C LYS A 135 6.41 -9.15 2.54
N VAL A 136 5.09 -9.25 2.44
CA VAL A 136 4.25 -8.19 1.84
C VAL A 136 3.22 -7.69 2.83
N TYR A 137 2.37 -8.56 3.39
CA TYR A 137 1.25 -8.12 4.23
C TYR A 137 1.73 -7.61 5.59
N ASN A 138 2.62 -8.34 6.26
CA ASN A 138 3.13 -7.97 7.58
C ASN A 138 3.85 -6.61 7.57
N PRO A 139 4.75 -6.29 6.61
CA PRO A 139 5.35 -4.95 6.52
C PRO A 139 4.33 -3.81 6.32
N ILE A 140 3.26 -4.03 5.54
CA ILE A 140 2.21 -3.03 5.32
C ILE A 140 1.33 -2.90 6.58
N LYS A 141 0.96 -4.01 7.21
CA LYS A 141 0.26 -4.01 8.52
C LYS A 141 1.08 -3.28 9.56
N TRP A 142 2.39 -3.42 9.53
CA TRP A 142 3.26 -2.72 10.47
C TRP A 142 3.18 -1.19 10.30
N SER A 143 3.12 -0.68 9.06
CA SER A 143 2.81 0.74 8.80
C SER A 143 1.44 1.16 9.35
N TYR A 144 0.44 0.29 9.29
CA TYR A 144 -0.88 0.52 9.88
C TYR A 144 -0.85 0.52 11.42
N ASP A 145 -0.12 -0.41 12.04
CA ASP A 145 -0.03 -0.53 13.49
C ASP A 145 0.61 0.71 14.13
N LEU A 146 1.50 1.38 13.39
CA LEU A 146 2.16 2.63 13.75
C LEU A 146 1.28 3.89 13.59
N LEU A 147 0.04 3.76 13.09
CA LEU A 147 -0.84 4.92 12.98
C LEU A 147 -1.16 5.49 14.37
N PRO A 148 -1.23 6.83 14.52
CA PRO A 148 -1.17 7.49 15.82
C PRO A 148 -2.31 7.14 16.79
N ASN A 149 -3.49 6.82 16.26
CA ASN A 149 -4.68 6.54 17.06
C ASN A 149 -5.68 5.66 16.29
N GLU A 150 -6.67 5.14 17.02
CA GLU A 150 -7.71 4.25 16.50
C GLU A 150 -8.68 4.93 15.52
N CYS A 151 -8.86 6.26 15.62
CA CYS A 151 -9.66 7.03 14.66
C CYS A 151 -9.03 6.98 13.25
N ILE A 152 -7.74 7.27 13.13
CA ILE A 152 -7.00 7.22 11.86
C ILE A 152 -6.98 5.79 11.31
N LYS A 153 -6.74 4.79 12.17
CA LYS A 153 -6.80 3.38 11.78
C LYS A 153 -8.16 2.99 11.22
N SER A 154 -9.25 3.39 11.88
CA SER A 154 -10.61 3.09 11.44
C SER A 154 -10.95 3.80 10.13
N CYS A 155 -10.53 5.07 9.97
CA CYS A 155 -10.66 5.82 8.73
C CYS A 155 -9.92 5.15 7.56
N PHE A 156 -8.71 4.63 7.79
CA PHE A 156 -7.97 3.85 6.80
C PHE A 156 -8.68 2.55 6.43
N LEU A 157 -9.14 1.76 7.42
CA LEU A 157 -9.85 0.51 7.12
C LEU A 157 -11.16 0.77 6.37
N PHE A 158 -11.83 1.89 6.62
CA PHE A 158 -13.01 2.29 5.85
C PHE A 158 -12.70 2.47 4.35
N CYS A 159 -11.50 2.94 3.99
CA CYS A 159 -11.11 3.13 2.59
C CYS A 159 -11.12 1.82 1.77
N CYS A 160 -11.02 0.65 2.42
CA CYS A 160 -11.05 -0.63 1.71
C CYS A 160 -12.42 -0.97 1.09
N LEU A 161 -13.48 -0.25 1.50
CA LEU A 161 -14.84 -0.40 0.97
C LEU A 161 -15.00 0.19 -0.43
N PHE A 162 -14.08 1.05 -0.85
CA PHE A 162 -14.06 1.55 -2.22
C PHE A 162 -13.49 0.48 -3.16
N PRO A 163 -13.96 0.42 -4.42
CA PRO A 163 -13.42 -0.51 -5.41
C PRO A 163 -11.92 -0.29 -5.68
N GLU A 164 -11.26 -1.31 -6.22
CA GLU A 164 -9.91 -1.18 -6.80
C GLU A 164 -9.85 -0.02 -7.81
N ASP A 165 -8.69 0.63 -7.89
CA ASP A 165 -8.43 1.80 -8.74
C ASP A 165 -9.34 3.03 -8.54
N CYS A 166 -10.27 3.00 -7.57
CA CYS A 166 -11.24 4.06 -7.36
C CYS A 166 -10.56 5.38 -6.97
N GLN A 167 -10.92 6.45 -7.68
CA GLN A 167 -10.57 7.81 -7.31
C GLN A 167 -11.61 8.33 -6.32
N ILE A 168 -11.19 8.56 -5.07
CA ILE A 168 -12.06 8.97 -3.97
C ILE A 168 -11.89 10.46 -3.75
N GLU A 169 -12.98 11.21 -3.89
CA GLU A 169 -13.00 12.66 -3.64
C GLU A 169 -12.82 12.93 -2.13
N LYS A 170 -11.84 13.77 -1.77
CA LYS A 170 -11.41 13.98 -0.37
C LYS A 170 -12.56 14.42 0.53
N HIS A 171 -13.37 15.41 0.12
CA HIS A 171 -14.45 15.91 0.95
C HIS A 171 -15.58 14.89 1.12
N GLY A 172 -15.90 14.14 0.07
CA GLY A 172 -16.82 13.01 0.11
C GLY A 172 -16.37 11.91 1.07
N LEU A 173 -15.08 11.56 1.06
CA LEU A 173 -14.51 10.60 2.00
C LEU A 173 -14.68 11.05 3.46
N ILE A 174 -14.38 12.31 3.76
CA ILE A 174 -14.55 12.90 5.09
C ILE A 174 -16.02 12.85 5.53
N ARG A 175 -16.94 13.16 4.62
CA ARG A 175 -18.39 13.05 4.88
C ARG A 175 -18.84 11.63 5.19
N TYR A 176 -18.27 10.62 4.50
CA TYR A 176 -18.55 9.22 4.82
C TYR A 176 -18.01 8.83 6.20
N TRP A 177 -16.79 9.25 6.54
CA TRP A 177 -16.24 9.00 7.87
C TRP A 177 -17.07 9.65 8.99
N LEU A 178 -17.54 10.89 8.79
CA LEU A 178 -18.46 11.54 9.73
C LEU A 178 -19.78 10.77 9.85
N ALA A 179 -20.39 10.37 8.72
CA ALA A 179 -21.67 9.67 8.71
C ALA A 179 -21.59 8.29 9.40
N GLU A 180 -20.43 7.64 9.38
CA GLU A 180 -20.18 6.36 10.06
C GLU A 180 -19.70 6.55 11.52
N GLY A 181 -19.59 7.80 12.00
CA GLY A 181 -19.19 8.11 13.37
C GLY A 181 -17.71 7.85 13.65
N LEU A 182 -16.85 7.89 12.63
CA LEU A 182 -15.40 7.71 12.77
C LEU A 182 -14.69 9.01 13.14
N LEU A 183 -15.31 10.15 12.81
CA LEU A 183 -14.84 11.49 13.18
C LEU A 183 -15.61 12.00 14.40
N GLU A 184 -15.00 12.91 15.15
CA GLU A 184 -15.69 13.58 16.23
C GLU A 184 -16.77 14.51 15.66
N ASP A 185 -17.96 14.47 16.24
CA ASP A 185 -19.07 15.34 15.83
C ASP A 185 -18.85 16.73 16.40
N HIS A 186 -18.28 17.61 15.57
CA HIS A 186 -18.17 19.02 15.87
C HIS A 186 -19.41 19.76 15.38
N HIS A 187 -19.87 20.76 16.13
CA HIS A 187 -20.97 21.64 15.67
C HIS A 187 -20.56 22.50 14.46
N ASP A 188 -19.26 22.55 14.15
CA ASP A 188 -18.70 23.24 13.00
C ASP A 188 -18.22 22.26 11.93
N ILE A 189 -18.73 22.44 10.71
CA ILE A 189 -18.34 21.67 9.54
C ILE A 189 -16.87 21.94 9.17
N GLU A 190 -16.37 23.16 9.36
CA GLU A 190 -14.99 23.52 9.01
C GLU A 190 -13.98 22.75 9.88
N GLU A 191 -14.30 22.52 11.15
CA GLU A 191 -13.48 21.72 12.07
C GLU A 191 -13.44 20.24 11.64
N VAL A 192 -14.59 19.64 11.31
CA VAL A 192 -14.66 18.26 10.79
C VAL A 192 -13.85 18.11 9.51
N MET A 193 -13.94 19.08 8.60
CA MET A 193 -13.20 19.05 7.34
C MET A 193 -11.70 19.17 7.57
N SER A 194 -11.27 20.04 8.49
CA SER A 194 -9.87 20.20 8.87
C SER A 194 -9.30 18.93 9.53
N GLN A 195 -10.07 18.30 10.41
CA GLN A 195 -9.72 17.00 11.03
C GLN A 195 -9.58 15.92 9.96
N GLY A 196 -10.57 15.80 9.07
CA GLY A 196 -10.58 14.82 7.99
C GLY A 196 -9.41 14.99 7.01
N ILE A 197 -9.07 16.21 6.63
CA ILE A 197 -7.90 16.49 5.78
C ILE A 197 -6.60 16.10 6.49
N THR A 198 -6.47 16.40 7.79
CA THR A 198 -5.30 16.00 8.59
C THR A 198 -5.11 14.48 8.60
N ILE A 199 -6.20 13.71 8.72
CA ILE A 199 -6.18 12.24 8.63
C ILE A 199 -5.73 11.80 7.24
N ILE A 200 -6.26 12.39 6.17
CA ILE A 200 -5.88 12.06 4.79
C ILE A 200 -4.39 12.30 4.54
N GLU A 201 -3.88 13.46 4.94
CA GLU A 201 -2.45 13.78 4.77
C GLU A 201 -1.58 12.82 5.59
N THR A 202 -1.94 12.51 6.85
CA THR A 202 -1.24 11.49 7.65
C THR A 202 -1.19 10.13 6.95
N LEU A 203 -2.28 9.69 6.33
CA LEU A 203 -2.31 8.41 5.59
C LEU A 203 -1.44 8.46 4.32
N LYS A 204 -1.36 9.62 3.67
CA LYS A 204 -0.45 9.82 2.53
C LYS A 204 1.01 9.81 2.96
N ASP A 205 1.34 10.44 4.08
CA ASP A 205 2.71 10.48 4.60
C ASP A 205 3.21 9.10 5.00
N ARG A 206 2.29 8.19 5.35
CA ARG A 206 2.59 6.77 5.62
C ARG A 206 2.53 5.87 4.37
N SER A 207 2.34 6.44 3.19
CA SER A 207 2.17 5.71 1.92
C SER A 207 1.00 4.70 1.93
N LEU A 208 -0.02 4.94 2.76
CA LEU A 208 -1.24 4.12 2.84
C LEU A 208 -2.36 4.65 1.93
N LEU A 209 -2.30 5.95 1.60
CA LEU A 209 -3.10 6.56 0.54
C LEU A 209 -2.18 7.26 -0.46
N GLU A 210 -2.60 7.29 -1.71
CA GLU A 210 -1.91 7.96 -2.78
C GLU A 210 -2.71 9.18 -3.25
N GLN A 211 -1.99 10.27 -3.52
CA GLN A 211 -2.55 11.42 -4.21
C GLN A 211 -2.88 11.02 -5.65
N SER A 212 -4.09 11.34 -6.11
CA SER A 212 -4.45 11.15 -7.52
C SER A 212 -3.49 11.94 -8.43
N PRO A 213 -2.93 11.33 -9.47
CA PRO A 213 -1.99 12.01 -10.37
C PRO A 213 -2.68 13.09 -11.23
N PHE A 214 -4.00 13.03 -11.39
CA PHE A 214 -4.74 13.93 -12.26
C PHE A 214 -5.50 15.02 -11.50
N LEU A 215 -5.89 14.77 -10.24
CA LEU A 215 -6.79 15.65 -9.49
C LEU A 215 -6.35 15.76 -8.02
N SER A 216 -5.81 16.91 -7.61
CA SER A 216 -5.31 17.14 -6.24
C SER A 216 -6.39 16.95 -5.13
N TYR A 217 -7.66 17.05 -5.50
CA TYR A 217 -8.82 16.83 -4.63
C TYR A 217 -9.21 15.36 -4.44
N TYR A 218 -8.49 14.42 -5.07
CA TYR A 218 -8.79 12.99 -5.02
C TYR A 218 -7.62 12.19 -4.43
N VAL A 219 -7.97 11.13 -3.72
CA VAL A 219 -7.03 10.11 -3.23
C VAL A 219 -7.41 8.75 -3.76
N LYS A 220 -6.44 7.84 -3.79
CA LYS A 220 -6.63 6.43 -4.14
C LYS A 220 -5.94 5.57 -3.10
N ILE A 221 -6.49 4.40 -2.82
CA ILE A 221 -5.78 3.32 -2.12
C ILE A 221 -5.16 2.39 -3.16
N HIS A 222 -3.88 2.07 -3.02
CA HIS A 222 -3.21 1.13 -3.92
C HIS A 222 -3.74 -0.29 -3.68
N ASP A 223 -3.87 -1.11 -4.73
CA ASP A 223 -4.55 -2.41 -4.68
C ASP A 223 -4.00 -3.35 -3.59
N ILE A 224 -2.68 -3.53 -3.50
CA ILE A 224 -2.08 -4.34 -2.42
C ILE A 224 -2.32 -3.76 -1.01
N ILE A 225 -2.38 -2.43 -0.86
CA ILE A 225 -2.67 -1.77 0.42
C ILE A 225 -4.14 -2.02 0.79
N ARG A 226 -5.03 -1.97 -0.22
CA ARG A 226 -6.44 -2.33 -0.09
C ARG A 226 -6.58 -3.79 0.35
N ASP A 227 -5.89 -4.72 -0.29
CA ASP A 227 -5.91 -6.13 0.11
C ASP A 227 -5.45 -6.33 1.56
N VAL A 228 -4.36 -5.68 1.95
CA VAL A 228 -3.89 -5.75 3.33
C VAL A 228 -4.91 -5.15 4.29
N SER A 229 -5.60 -4.06 3.95
CA SER A 229 -6.65 -3.51 4.82
C SER A 229 -7.89 -4.41 4.94
N ILE A 230 -8.26 -5.13 3.87
CA ILE A 230 -9.31 -6.17 3.92
C ILE A 230 -8.87 -7.30 4.85
N TRP A 231 -7.64 -7.78 4.70
CA TRP A 231 -7.05 -8.79 5.56
C TRP A 231 -7.00 -8.37 7.02
N ILE A 232 -6.48 -7.18 7.34
CA ILE A 232 -6.45 -6.64 8.71
C ILE A 232 -7.85 -6.59 9.32
N SER A 233 -8.85 -6.16 8.53
CA SER A 233 -10.26 -6.08 8.97
C SER A 233 -10.88 -7.46 9.24
N SER A 234 -10.29 -8.54 8.71
CA SER A 234 -10.70 -9.92 8.94
C SER A 234 -10.03 -10.56 10.16
N LEU A 235 -9.00 -9.94 10.74
CA LEU A 235 -8.30 -10.48 11.89
C LEU A 235 -9.17 -10.41 13.15
N PRO A 236 -9.07 -11.40 14.07
CA PRO A 236 -9.90 -11.45 15.28
C PRO A 236 -9.75 -10.23 16.19
N GLU A 237 -8.55 -9.64 16.23
CA GLU A 237 -8.22 -8.46 17.04
C GLU A 237 -9.00 -7.21 16.59
N ASN A 238 -9.46 -7.18 15.33
CA ASN A 238 -10.20 -6.06 14.73
C ASN A 238 -11.68 -6.37 14.50
N GLU A 239 -12.21 -7.46 15.08
CA GLU A 239 -13.63 -7.83 14.93
C GLU A 239 -14.58 -6.74 15.45
N CYS A 240 -14.15 -5.89 16.39
CA CYS A 240 -14.94 -4.74 16.84
C CYS A 240 -15.13 -3.65 15.77
N ILE A 241 -14.18 -3.47 14.84
CA ILE A 241 -14.31 -2.52 13.71
C ILE A 241 -15.24 -3.10 12.62
N SER A 242 -15.39 -4.43 12.56
CA SER A 242 -16.36 -5.12 11.71
C SER A 242 -17.84 -4.90 12.11
N LEU A 243 -18.09 -4.13 13.17
CA LEU A 243 -19.44 -3.72 13.60
C LEU A 243 -19.97 -2.49 12.84
N CYS A 244 -19.14 -1.80 12.04
CA CYS A 244 -19.63 -0.77 11.11
C CYS A 244 -20.59 -1.42 10.09
N PRO A 245 -21.87 -1.01 10.01
CA PRO A 245 -22.88 -1.64 9.13
C PRO A 245 -22.46 -1.69 7.65
N GLY A 246 -21.65 -0.72 7.20
CA GLY A 246 -21.09 -0.67 5.85
C GLY A 246 -20.16 -1.85 5.54
N ILE A 247 -19.25 -2.21 6.45
CA ILE A 247 -18.27 -3.29 6.25
C ILE A 247 -18.96 -4.67 6.21
N ARG A 248 -19.98 -4.91 7.04
CA ARG A 248 -20.80 -6.13 6.97
C ARG A 248 -21.59 -6.26 5.67
N ARG A 249 -22.18 -5.17 5.18
CA ARG A 249 -22.99 -5.19 3.95
C ARG A 249 -22.15 -5.51 2.71
N THR A 250 -20.92 -5.03 2.63
CA THR A 250 -20.00 -5.36 1.52
C THR A 250 -19.61 -6.84 1.57
N ARG A 251 -19.31 -7.39 2.76
CA ARG A 251 -19.06 -8.83 2.96
C ARG A 251 -20.22 -9.71 2.47
N GLU A 252 -21.47 -9.32 2.73
CA GLU A 252 -22.64 -10.06 2.24
C GLU A 252 -22.86 -9.91 0.73
N ARG A 253 -22.56 -8.73 0.18
CA ARG A 253 -22.74 -8.44 -1.24
C ARG A 253 -21.70 -9.16 -2.09
N GLU A 254 -20.44 -9.15 -1.69
CA GLU A 254 -19.37 -9.91 -2.37
C GLU A 254 -19.61 -11.42 -2.29
N ARG A 255 -20.01 -11.96 -1.12
CA ARG A 255 -20.41 -13.37 -0.99
C ARG A 255 -21.57 -13.75 -1.93
N ARG A 256 -22.53 -12.83 -2.15
CA ARG A 256 -23.66 -13.04 -3.08
C ARG A 256 -23.23 -12.96 -4.54
N THR A 257 -22.32 -12.05 -4.91
CA THR A 257 -21.78 -11.97 -6.27
C THR A 257 -21.02 -13.26 -6.63
N PHE A 258 -20.28 -13.85 -5.67
CA PHE A 258 -19.61 -15.15 -5.88
C PHE A 258 -20.57 -16.34 -6.04
N SER A 259 -21.75 -16.31 -5.40
CA SER A 259 -22.76 -17.36 -5.55
C SER A 259 -23.50 -17.30 -6.89
N GLN A 260 -23.57 -16.13 -7.54
CA GLN A 260 -24.32 -15.94 -8.80
C GLN A 260 -23.48 -16.12 -10.06
N VAL A 261 -22.15 -16.30 -9.94
CA VAL A 261 -21.24 -16.56 -11.06
C VAL A 261 -20.95 -18.08 -11.23
N LEU A 262 -21.55 -18.93 -10.39
CA LEU A 262 -21.43 -20.39 -10.46
C LEU A 262 -22.78 -21.13 -10.65
N GLN A 263 -23.77 -20.44 -11.21
CA GLN A 263 -24.98 -21.04 -11.82
C GLN A 263 -25.11 -20.53 -13.25
#